data_AF-K6TXN3-F1
#
_entry.id   AF-K6TXN3-F1
#
_cell.length_a   1.000
_cell.length_b   1.000
_cell.length_c   1.000
_cell.angle_alpha   90.00
_cell.angle_beta   90.00
_cell.angle_gamma   90.00
#
_symmetry.space_group_name_H-M   'P 1'
#
loop_
_entity.id
_entity.type
_entity.pdbx_description
1 polymer ?
#
loop_
_entity_poly.entity_id
_entity_poly.type
_entity_poly.pdbx_seq_one_letter_code
_entity_poly.pdbx_strand_id
1 'polypeptide(L)' 'MTELGKSLFEEGFQEGKLENAIETARRAINQGMSDELISDLVGLSIREIQIIRIVAKTN' A
#
# COMPACT_ATOMS: atom_id res chain seq x y z
N MET A 1 16.46 -23.51 -7.42
CA MET A 1 15.37 -22.92 -6.63
C MET A 1 14.25 -23.95 -6.57
N THR A 2 13.83 -24.39 -5.39
CA THR A 2 12.71 -25.34 -5.23
C THR A 2 11.38 -24.60 -5.41
N GLU A 3 10.30 -25.31 -5.75
CA GLU A 3 8.96 -24.72 -5.85
C GLU A 3 8.53 -24.05 -4.54
N LEU A 4 8.88 -24.65 -3.40
CA LEU A 4 8.69 -24.07 -2.07
C LEU A 4 9.48 -22.76 -1.87
N GLY A 5 10.72 -22.69 -2.35
CA GLY A 5 11.53 -21.48 -2.28
C GLY A 5 11.02 -20.34 -3.18
N LYS A 6 10.39 -20.66 -4.31
CA LYS A 6 9.73 -19.67 -5.17
C LYS A 6 8.48 -19.08 -4.50
N SER A 7 7.62 -19.93 -3.93
CA SER A 7 6.39 -19.49 -3.24
C SER A 7 6.71 -18.52 -2.10
N LEU A 8 7.65 -18.88 -1.22
CA LEU A 8 8.05 -18.03 -0.09
C LEU A 8 8.65 -16.69 -0.54
N PHE A 9 9.41 -16.69 -1.64
CA PHE A 9 9.96 -15.46 -2.21
C PHE A 9 8.86 -14.57 -2.79
N GLU A 10 7.91 -15.15 -3.52
CA GLU A 10 6.78 -14.41 -4.10
C GLU A 10 5.87 -13.83 -3.03
N GLU A 11 5.56 -14.60 -1.98
CA GLU A 11 4.78 -14.15 -0.82
C GLU A 11 5.46 -12.97 -0.12
N GLY A 12 6.74 -13.10 0.27
CA GLY A 12 7.48 -12.03 0.93
C GLY A 12 7.67 -10.79 0.05
N PHE A 13 7.83 -10.98 -1.27
CA PHE A 13 7.91 -9.86 -2.21
C PHE A 13 6.57 -9.12 -2.36
N GLN A 14 5.45 -9.84 -2.37
CA GLN A 14 4.12 -9.23 -2.42
C GLN A 14 3.79 -8.48 -1.13
N GLU A 15 4.09 -9.07 0.04
CA GLU A 15 3.93 -8.40 1.34
C GLU A 15 4.74 -7.10 1.40
N GLY A 16 6.02 -7.15 1.04
CA GLY A 16 6.87 -5.94 1.04
C GLY A 16 6.40 -4.87 0.05
N LYS A 17 5.83 -5.25 -1.10
CA LYS A 17 5.20 -4.28 -2.03
C LYS A 17 3.96 -3.63 -1.42
N LEU A 18 3.11 -4.42 -0.76
CA LEU A 18 1.89 -3.93 -0.14
C LEU A 18 2.21 -2.98 1.03
N GLU A 19 3.16 -3.33 1.90
CA GLU A 19 3.60 -2.46 2.99
C GLU A 19 4.13 -1.12 2.47
N ASN A 20 4.97 -1.15 1.43
CA ASN A 20 5.50 0.07 0.80
C ASN A 20 4.39 0.94 0.19
N ALA A 21 3.39 0.33 -0.45
CA ALA A 21 2.25 1.05 -1.02
C ALA A 21 1.42 1.74 0.08
N ILE A 22 1.17 1.05 1.21
CA ILE A 22 0.44 1.61 2.35
C ILE A 22 1.20 2.76 2.99
N GLU A 23 2.51 2.63 3.22
CA GLU A 23 3.32 3.70 3.81
C GLU A 23 3.35 4.94 2.90
N THR A 24 3.56 4.73 1.60
CA THR A 24 3.57 5.80 0.59
C THR A 24 2.22 6.52 0.56
N ALA A 25 1.11 5.77 0.59
CA ALA A 25 -0.24 6.34 0.66
C ALA A 25 -0.45 7.17 1.94
N ARG A 26 0.00 6.69 3.11
CA ARG A 26 -0.08 7.46 4.38
C ARG A 26 0.68 8.78 4.30
N ARG A 27 1.90 8.77 3.75
CA ARG A 27 2.70 9.99 3.57
C ARG A 27 2.01 10.99 2.64
N ALA A 28 1.46 10.50 1.52
CA ALA A 28 0.75 11.34 0.55
C ALA A 28 -0.57 11.92 1.13
N ILE A 29 -1.31 11.14 1.91
CA ILE A 29 -2.48 11.60 2.67
C ILE A 29 -2.10 12.76 3.60
N ASN A 30 -1.00 12.61 4.35
CA ASN A 30 -0.51 13.65 5.28
C ASN A 30 -0.06 14.92 4.55
N GLN A 31 0.36 14.81 3.30
CA GLN A 31 0.70 15.94 2.44
C GLN A 31 -0.53 16.60 1.78
N GLY A 32 -1.74 16.08 2.02
CA GLY A 32 -2.98 16.65 1.48
C GLY A 32 -3.25 16.29 0.02
N MET A 33 -2.62 15.24 -0.51
CA MET A 33 -2.88 14.75 -1.87
C MET A 33 -4.30 14.16 -2.01
N SER A 34 -4.86 14.25 -3.22
CA SER A 34 -6.17 13.67 -3.56
C SER A 34 -6.11 12.15 -3.63
N ASP A 35 -7.21 11.48 -3.31
CA ASP A 35 -7.26 10.02 -3.31
C ASP A 35 -6.99 9.45 -4.72
N GLU A 36 -7.40 10.15 -5.78
CA GLU A 36 -7.12 9.81 -7.18
C GLU A 36 -5.62 9.80 -7.49
N LEU A 37 -4.90 10.86 -7.12
CA LEU A 37 -3.46 10.94 -7.33
C LEU A 37 -2.70 9.87 -6.53
N ILE A 38 -3.15 9.58 -5.31
CA ILE A 38 -2.55 8.55 -4.47
C ILE A 38 -2.81 7.16 -5.07
N SER A 39 -4.04 6.88 -5.53
CA SER A 39 -4.41 5.65 -6.21
C SER A 39 -3.51 5.38 -7.40
N ASP A 40 -3.30 6.38 -8.25
CA ASP A 40 -2.41 6.27 -9.42
C ASP A 40 -0.93 6.07 -9.02
N LEU A 41 -0.49 6.68 -7.92
CA LEU A 41 0.89 6.59 -7.43
C LEU A 41 1.23 5.21 -6.85
N VAL A 42 0.34 4.65 -6.04
CA VAL A 42 0.63 3.42 -5.27
C VAL A 42 -0.08 2.17 -5.80
N GLY A 43 -0.97 2.32 -6.77
CA GLY A 43 -1.73 1.21 -7.36
C GLY A 43 -2.80 0.62 -6.46
N LEU A 44 -3.19 1.33 -5.40
CA LEU A 44 -4.29 0.96 -4.51
C LEU A 44 -5.58 1.61 -5.00
N SER A 45 -6.71 0.94 -4.82
CA SER A 45 -8.02 1.51 -5.15
C SER A 45 -8.37 2.69 -4.23
N ILE A 46 -9.24 3.58 -4.72
CA ILE A 46 -9.78 4.69 -3.92
C ILE A 46 -10.37 4.22 -2.58
N ARG A 47 -11.03 3.05 -2.56
CA ARG A 47 -11.57 2.47 -1.33
C ARG A 47 -10.48 2.13 -0.32
N GLU A 48 -9.37 1.54 -0.76
CA GLU A 48 -8.22 1.24 0.10
C GLU A 48 -7.56 2.51 0.62
N ILE A 49 -7.42 3.54 -0.21
CA ILE A 49 -6.90 4.86 0.20
C ILE A 49 -7.78 5.49 1.30
N GLN A 50 -9.10 5.42 1.15
CA GLN A 50 -10.03 5.93 2.16
C GLN A 50 -9.92 5.19 3.49
N ILE A 51 -9.77 3.86 3.46
CA ILE A 51 -9.53 3.05 4.67
C ILE A 51 -8.24 3.50 5.36
N ILE A 52 -7.15 3.65 4.60
CA ILE A 52 -5.87 4.13 5.14
C ILE A 52 -6.02 5.52 5.77
N ARG A 53 -6.77 6.43 5.13
CA ARG A 53 -7.04 7.79 5.62
C ARG A 53 -7.81 7.80 6.94
N ILE A 54 -8.79 6.91 7.11
CA ILE A 54 -9.55 6.77 8.37
C ILE A 54 -8.61 6.25 9.47
N VAL A 55 -7.89 5.16 9.20
CA VAL A 55 -6.96 4.56 10.17
C VAL A 55 -5.84 5.53 10.57
N ALA A 56 -5.33 6.33 9.63
CA ALA A 56 -4.30 7.32 9.90
C ALA A 56 -4.77 8.47 10.83
N LYS A 57 -6.07 8.75 10.89
CA LYS A 57 -6.66 9.79 11.77
C LYS A 57 -7.06 9.28 13.15
N THR A 58 -7.08 7.96 13.36
CA THR A 58 -7.59 7.34 14.59
C THR A 58 -6.46 6.98 15.58
N ASN A 59 -5.22 7.42 15.31
CA ASN A 59 -4.10 7.42 16.25
C ASN A 59 -3.70 8.86 16.56
#